data_AF-A0A524D5G8-F1
#
_entry.id   AF-A0A524D5G8-F1
#
_cell.length_a   1.000
_cell.length_b   1.000
_cell.length_c   1.000
_cell.angle_alpha   90.00
_cell.angle_beta   90.00
_cell.angle_gamma   90.00
#
_symmetry.space_group_name_H-M   'P 1'
#
loop_
_entity.id
_entity.type
_entity.pdbx_description
1 polymer ?
#
loop_
_entity_poly.entity_id
_entity_poly.type
_entity_poly.pdbx_seq_one_letter_code
_entity_poly.pdbx_strand_id
1 'polypeptide(L)'
;MPVVEIVAKRIHAKNRDIGLGVVDLIVLLWLYSNPYDSHRRQISSMRAVLKMCETIQTPGGGLDVSEEELTQIVLGSLQKLKSKGLVYLRSAGVHYIKGVLTEKGISLVESSVNTPVLRRVTAEFGDAR
;
A
#
# COMPACT_ATOMS: atom_id res chain seq x y z
N MET A 1 11.82 -0.94 -11.26
CA MET A 1 10.66 -0.37 -10.55
C MET A 1 9.42 -1.26 -10.69
N PRO A 2 8.87 -1.77 -9.57
CA PRO A 2 7.58 -2.48 -9.51
C PRO A 2 6.44 -1.70 -10.17
N VAL A 3 5.48 -2.39 -10.79
CA VAL A 3 4.32 -1.73 -11.45
C VAL A 3 3.48 -0.97 -10.43
N VAL A 4 3.31 -1.52 -9.23
CA VAL A 4 2.68 -0.84 -8.09
C VAL A 4 3.32 0.51 -7.78
N GLU A 5 4.64 0.62 -7.81
CA GLU A 5 5.34 1.88 -7.51
C GLU A 5 5.15 2.90 -8.63
N ILE A 6 5.17 2.47 -9.90
CA ILE A 6 4.84 3.33 -11.05
C ILE A 6 3.43 3.90 -10.89
N VAL A 7 2.47 3.06 -10.51
CA VAL A 7 1.08 3.47 -10.33
C VAL A 7 0.94 4.41 -9.14
N ALA A 8 1.56 4.11 -8.00
CA ALA A 8 1.56 4.98 -6.83
C ALA A 8 2.15 6.37 -7.13
N LYS A 9 3.29 6.44 -7.85
CA LYS A 9 3.89 7.71 -8.31
C LYS A 9 2.94 8.49 -9.22
N ARG A 10 2.19 7.80 -10.11
CA ARG A 10 1.19 8.43 -10.98
C ARG A 10 -0.01 8.97 -10.21
N ILE A 11 -0.53 8.21 -9.24
CA ILE A 11 -1.63 8.67 -8.37
C ILE A 11 -1.16 9.90 -7.57
N HIS A 12 0.04 9.85 -7.01
CA HIS A 12 0.64 10.94 -6.25
C HIS A 12 0.78 12.21 -7.11
N ALA A 13 1.25 12.06 -8.36
CA ALA A 13 1.41 13.19 -9.26
C ALA A 13 0.08 13.87 -9.63
N LYS A 14 -1.00 13.09 -9.75
CA LYS A 14 -2.36 13.60 -10.04
C LYS A 14 -3.06 14.18 -8.81
N ASN A 15 -2.72 13.70 -7.61
CA ASN A 15 -3.38 14.06 -6.36
C ASN A 15 -2.32 14.55 -5.36
N ARG A 16 -1.69 15.70 -5.62
CA ARG A 16 -0.64 16.22 -4.71
C ARG A 16 -1.19 16.82 -3.41
N ASP A 17 -2.44 17.24 -3.45
CA ASP A 17 -3.18 17.97 -2.41
C ASP A 17 -3.75 17.06 -1.32
N ILE A 18 -3.96 15.77 -1.59
CA ILE A 18 -4.52 14.82 -0.61
C ILE A 18 -3.58 14.58 0.58
N GLY A 19 -2.31 14.96 0.46
CA GLY A 19 -1.30 14.85 1.51
C GLY A 19 -0.81 13.42 1.75
N LEU A 20 -0.95 12.53 0.77
CA LEU A 20 -0.43 11.16 0.79
C LEU A 20 0.88 11.07 0.01
N GLY A 21 1.86 10.37 0.56
CA GLY A 21 3.11 10.03 -0.13
C GLY A 21 2.98 8.77 -0.99
N VAL A 22 4.04 8.46 -1.73
CA VAL A 22 4.09 7.27 -2.60
C VAL A 22 3.91 5.98 -1.79
N VAL A 23 4.54 5.88 -0.62
CA VAL A 23 4.41 4.71 0.27
C VAL A 23 2.96 4.52 0.76
N ASP A 24 2.29 5.61 1.16
CA ASP A 24 0.87 5.56 1.57
C ASP A 24 0.00 4.99 0.44
N LEU A 25 0.29 5.40 -0.80
CA LEU A 25 -0.45 4.96 -1.99
C LEU A 25 -0.11 3.52 -2.38
N ILE A 26 1.12 3.05 -2.17
CA ILE A 26 1.47 1.63 -2.32
C ILE A 26 0.67 0.77 -1.33
N VAL A 27 0.58 1.20 -0.07
CA VAL A 27 -0.23 0.51 0.95
C VAL A 27 -1.72 0.50 0.58
N LEU A 28 -2.25 1.63 0.08
CA LEU A 28 -3.63 1.72 -0.38
C LEU A 28 -3.91 0.80 -1.58
N LEU A 29 -3.01 0.75 -2.56
CA LEU A 29 -3.11 -0.14 -3.72
C LEU A 29 -3.04 -1.61 -3.33
N TRP A 30 -2.16 -1.96 -2.38
CA TRP A 30 -2.09 -3.32 -1.84
C TRP A 30 -3.43 -3.75 -1.23
N LEU A 31 -4.06 -2.88 -0.43
CA LEU A 31 -5.38 -3.13 0.17
C LEU A 31 -6.47 -3.32 -0.89
N TYR A 32 -6.39 -2.56 -1.98
CA TYR A 32 -7.32 -2.66 -3.11
C TYR A 32 -7.19 -3.99 -3.84
N SER A 33 -5.96 -4.44 -4.06
CA SER A 33 -5.70 -5.70 -4.76
C SER A 33 -5.88 -6.94 -3.89
N ASN A 34 -5.84 -6.81 -2.55
CA ASN A 34 -5.93 -7.92 -1.60
C ASN A 34 -7.05 -7.73 -0.56
N PRO A 35 -8.32 -7.54 -0.97
CA PRO A 35 -9.41 -7.19 -0.04
C PRO A 35 -9.75 -8.30 0.96
N TYR A 36 -9.43 -9.56 0.62
CA TYR A 36 -9.77 -10.75 1.40
C TYR A 36 -8.58 -11.42 2.10
N ASP A 37 -7.36 -10.88 1.96
CA ASP A 37 -6.19 -11.56 2.50
C ASP A 37 -6.29 -11.73 4.03
N SER A 38 -6.08 -12.98 4.43
CA SER A 38 -6.58 -13.58 5.66
C SER A 38 -5.61 -13.35 6.81
N HIS A 39 -5.92 -12.33 7.59
CA HIS A 39 -5.75 -12.22 9.05
C HIS A 39 -4.42 -12.53 9.77
N ARG A 40 -3.31 -12.84 9.09
CA ARG A 40 -2.01 -13.01 9.78
C ARG A 40 -0.79 -12.43 9.06
N ARG A 41 -0.92 -12.00 7.79
CA ARG A 41 0.24 -11.59 6.99
C ARG A 41 0.11 -10.26 6.25
N GLN A 42 -0.93 -9.46 6.52
CA GLN A 42 -1.14 -8.17 5.84
C GLN A 42 0.10 -7.26 5.91
N ILE A 43 0.60 -6.99 7.12
CA ILE A 43 1.79 -6.15 7.31
C ILE A 43 3.02 -6.80 6.67
N SER A 44 3.21 -8.12 6.81
CA SER A 44 4.35 -8.83 6.20
C SER A 44 4.33 -8.78 4.67
N SER A 45 3.16 -8.90 4.04
CA SER A 45 3.01 -8.81 2.58
C SER A 45 3.23 -7.37 2.09
N MET A 46 2.69 -6.37 2.81
CA MET A 46 2.98 -4.96 2.53
C MET A 46 4.49 -4.67 2.64
N ARG A 47 5.18 -5.18 3.66
CA ARG A 47 6.63 -5.05 3.79
C ARG A 47 7.38 -5.69 2.63
N ALA A 48 6.97 -6.89 2.20
CA ALA A 48 7.61 -7.57 1.07
C ALA A 48 7.53 -6.72 -0.22
N VAL A 49 6.38 -6.11 -0.49
CA VAL A 49 6.20 -5.19 -1.61
C VAL A 49 7.07 -3.94 -1.48
N LEU A 50 7.09 -3.34 -0.29
CA LEU A 50 7.88 -2.13 -0.03
C LEU A 50 9.38 -2.36 -0.25
N LYS A 51 9.90 -3.54 0.09
CA LYS A 51 11.29 -3.90 -0.18
C LYS A 51 11.64 -3.97 -1.67
N MET A 52 10.67 -4.28 -2.52
CA MET A 52 10.86 -4.32 -3.98
C MET A 52 10.82 -2.91 -4.59
N CYS A 53 10.34 -1.90 -3.85
CA CYS A 53 10.17 -0.55 -4.33
C CYS A 53 11.45 0.28 -4.18
N GLU A 54 11.85 0.96 -5.25
CA GLU A 54 13.02 1.84 -5.29
C GLU A 54 12.87 3.03 -4.33
N THR A 55 11.63 3.47 -4.05
CA THR A 55 11.34 4.56 -3.11
C THR A 55 11.89 4.32 -1.69
N ILE A 56 12.10 3.06 -1.28
CA ILE A 56 12.62 2.70 0.05
C ILE A 56 14.07 2.18 -0.04
N GLN A 57 14.58 1.98 -1.25
CA GLN A 57 15.96 1.54 -1.47
C GLN A 57 16.93 2.72 -1.44
N THR A 58 18.15 2.46 -0.99
CA THR A 58 19.25 3.42 -1.09
C THR A 58 19.76 3.53 -2.53
N PRO A 59 20.43 4.64 -2.89
CA PRO A 59 21.16 4.73 -4.15
C PRO A 59 22.20 3.60 -4.23
N GLY A 60 21.93 2.58 -5.05
CA GLY A 60 22.70 1.32 -5.10
C GLY A 60 21.86 0.05 -4.97
N GLY A 61 20.55 0.17 -4.70
CA GLY A 61 19.61 -0.96 -4.68
C GLY A 61 19.56 -1.74 -3.37
N GLY A 62 20.27 -1.28 -2.33
CA GLY A 62 20.20 -1.83 -0.99
C GLY A 62 19.00 -1.33 -0.20
N LEU A 63 18.60 -2.05 0.85
CA LEU A 63 17.68 -1.55 1.88
C LEU A 63 18.50 -1.13 3.09
N ASP A 64 18.39 0.13 3.50
CA ASP A 64 18.97 0.66 4.74
C ASP A 64 17.86 0.89 5.78
N VAL A 65 16.97 -0.10 5.90
CA VAL A 65 15.78 -0.04 6.74
C VAL A 65 15.57 -1.42 7.33
N SER A 66 15.51 -1.51 8.66
CA SER A 66 15.25 -2.75 9.39
C SER A 66 13.81 -3.24 9.19
N GLU A 67 13.55 -4.51 9.53
CA GLU A 67 12.19 -5.07 9.52
C GLU A 67 11.21 -4.32 10.44
N GLU A 68 11.71 -3.81 11.56
CA GLU A 68 10.95 -3.06 12.54
C GLU A 68 10.60 -1.67 12.01
N GLU A 69 11.56 -0.98 11.40
CA GLU A 69 11.32 0.31 10.75
C GLU A 69 10.36 0.18 9.57
N LEU A 70 10.50 -0.85 8.73
CA LEU A 70 9.52 -1.16 7.68
C LEU A 70 8.12 -1.41 8.24
N THR A 71 8.03 -2.08 9.40
CA THR A 71 6.76 -2.26 10.11
C THR A 71 6.18 -0.92 10.54
N GLN A 72 6.98 -0.04 11.14
CA GLN A 72 6.53 1.29 11.56
C GLN A 72 6.10 2.16 10.38
N ILE A 73 6.78 2.08 9.24
CA ILE A 73 6.41 2.77 8.00
C ILE A 73 5.03 2.32 7.53
N VAL A 74 4.76 1.01 7.50
CA VAL A 74 3.45 0.45 7.12
C VAL A 74 2.37 0.91 8.11
N LEU A 75 2.63 0.82 9.41
CA LEU A 75 1.69 1.24 10.46
C LEU A 75 1.38 2.75 10.40
N GLY A 76 2.39 3.58 10.19
CA GLY A 76 2.24 5.02 9.99
C GLY A 76 1.40 5.35 8.76
N SER A 77 1.65 4.64 7.65
CA SER A 77 0.86 4.76 6.42
C SER A 77 -0.60 4.40 6.66
N LEU A 78 -0.88 3.28 7.34
CA LEU A 78 -2.23 2.85 7.69
C LEU A 78 -2.96 3.86 8.59
N GLN A 79 -2.28 4.44 9.58
CA GLN A 79 -2.86 5.50 10.42
C GLN A 79 -3.17 6.77 9.61
N LYS A 80 -2.29 7.13 8.67
CA LYS A 80 -2.50 8.29 7.80
C LYS A 80 -3.65 8.07 6.81
N LEU A 81 -3.75 6.88 6.22
CA LEU A 81 -4.89 6.52 5.37
C LEU A 81 -6.21 6.53 6.17
N LYS A 82 -6.18 6.10 7.44
CA LYS A 82 -7.32 6.18 8.36
C LYS A 82 -7.72 7.63 8.63
N SER A 83 -6.76 8.52 8.93
CA SER A 83 -7.07 9.94 9.20
C SER A 83 -7.63 10.66 7.98
N LYS A 84 -7.36 10.17 6.76
CA LYS A 84 -7.96 10.66 5.51
C LYS A 84 -9.31 10.02 5.17
N GLY A 85 -9.77 9.06 5.99
CA GLY A 85 -11.02 8.34 5.80
C GLY A 85 -10.98 7.38 4.61
N LEU A 86 -9.80 6.90 4.21
CA LEU A 86 -9.64 5.98 3.07
C LEU A 86 -9.68 4.52 3.52
N VAL A 87 -9.31 4.23 4.76
CA VAL A 87 -9.35 2.88 5.35
C VAL A 87 -9.97 2.89 6.74
N TYR A 88 -10.64 1.80 7.11
CA TYR A 88 -10.93 1.44 8.48
C TYR A 88 -9.80 0.56 9.03
N LEU A 89 -9.37 0.84 10.26
CA LEU A 89 -8.47 -0.06 10.99
C LEU A 89 -9.28 -0.83 12.03
N ARG A 90 -9.25 -2.16 11.95
CA ARG A 90 -9.78 -3.05 13.00
C ARG A 90 -8.59 -3.65 13.74
N SER A 91 -8.58 -3.59 15.06
CA SER A 91 -7.62 -4.35 15.86
C SER A 91 -8.30 -5.57 16.50
N ALA A 92 -7.59 -6.69 16.56
CA ALA A 92 -7.99 -7.84 17.39
C ALA A 92 -6.85 -8.14 18.36
N GLY A 93 -6.92 -7.56 19.56
CA GLY A 93 -5.83 -7.63 20.55
C GLY A 93 -4.63 -6.74 20.22
N VAL A 94 -3.48 -7.03 20.86
CA VAL A 94 -2.28 -6.18 20.84
C VAL A 94 -1.43 -6.38 19.58
N HIS A 95 -1.60 -7.50 18.87
CA HIS A 95 -0.69 -7.93 17.80
C HIS A 95 -1.30 -7.93 16.40
N TYR A 96 -2.57 -7.58 16.27
CA TYR A 96 -3.27 -7.70 15.00
C TYR A 96 -3.99 -6.40 14.62
N ILE A 97 -3.49 -5.77 13.56
CA ILE A 97 -4.09 -4.59 12.92
C ILE A 97 -4.50 -5.00 11.51
N LYS A 98 -5.79 -4.81 11.19
CA LYS A 98 -6.36 -5.01 9.86
C LYS A 98 -6.79 -3.69 9.24
N GLY A 99 -6.18 -3.32 8.13
CA GLY A 99 -6.69 -2.26 7.24
C GLY A 99 -7.76 -2.82 6.29
N VAL A 100 -8.87 -2.11 6.16
CA VAL A 100 -9.97 -2.41 5.22
C VAL A 100 -10.31 -1.13 4.47
N LEU A 101 -10.46 -1.19 3.15
CA LEU A 101 -10.85 -0.02 2.37
C LEU A 101 -12.24 0.48 2.75
N THR A 102 -12.39 1.80 2.75
CA THR A 102 -13.69 2.47 2.71
C THR A 102 -14.14 2.64 1.25
N GLU A 103 -15.42 2.99 1.03
CA GLU A 103 -15.90 3.40 -0.30
C GLU A 103 -15.07 4.55 -0.87
N LYS A 104 -14.74 5.55 -0.04
CA LYS A 104 -13.88 6.67 -0.44
C LYS A 104 -12.49 6.21 -0.90
N GLY A 105 -11.92 5.21 -0.21
CA GLY A 105 -10.64 4.59 -0.57
C GLY A 105 -10.71 3.88 -1.93
N ILE A 106 -11.78 3.13 -2.16
CA ILE A 106 -12.06 2.45 -3.44
C ILE A 106 -12.19 3.49 -4.56
N SER A 107 -13.04 4.51 -4.37
CA SER A 107 -13.26 5.55 -5.37
C SER A 107 -12.00 6.34 -5.71
N LEU A 108 -11.11 6.59 -4.74
CA LEU A 108 -9.82 7.25 -5.00
C LEU A 108 -8.95 6.41 -5.94
N VAL A 109 -8.86 5.10 -5.73
CA VAL A 109 -8.06 4.20 -6.57
C VAL A 109 -8.64 4.14 -7.98
N GLU A 110 -9.95 3.94 -8.09
CA GLU A 110 -10.65 3.79 -9.37
C GLU A 110 -10.67 5.07 -10.21
N SER A 111 -10.81 6.23 -9.58
CA SER A 111 -10.74 7.53 -10.27
C SER A 111 -9.31 7.90 -10.70
N SER A 112 -8.29 7.34 -10.03
CA SER A 112 -6.90 7.68 -10.30
C SER A 112 -6.24 6.79 -11.37
N VAL A 113 -6.75 5.57 -11.58
CA VAL A 113 -6.11 4.53 -12.40
C VAL A 113 -7.12 3.80 -13.29
N ASN A 114 -6.84 3.73 -14.60
CA ASN A 114 -7.69 2.98 -15.54
C ASN A 114 -7.61 1.46 -15.26
N THR A 115 -8.74 0.76 -15.46
CA THR A 115 -8.94 -0.68 -15.17
C THR A 115 -7.82 -1.63 -15.69
N PRO A 116 -7.25 -1.45 -16.89
CA PRO A 116 -6.17 -2.34 -17.37
C PRO A 116 -4.87 -2.24 -16.56
N VAL A 117 -4.59 -1.07 -15.98
CA VAL A 117 -3.39 -0.84 -15.15
C VAL A 117 -3.60 -1.45 -13.76
N LEU A 118 -4.81 -1.35 -13.21
CA LEU A 118 -5.17 -2.02 -11.96
C LEU A 118 -5.04 -3.54 -12.06
N ARG A 119 -5.42 -4.14 -13.20
CA ARG A 119 -5.21 -5.59 -13.43
C ARG A 119 -3.74 -6.01 -13.37
N ARG A 120 -2.82 -5.18 -13.88
CA ARG A 120 -1.37 -5.45 -13.81
C ARG A 120 -0.83 -5.33 -12.38
N VAL A 121 -1.30 -4.34 -11.63
CA VAL A 121 -0.97 -4.18 -10.22
C VAL A 121 -1.47 -5.37 -9.40
N THR A 122 -2.70 -5.82 -9.61
CA THR A 122 -3.23 -7.01 -8.94
C THR A 122 -2.47 -8.29 -9.32
N ALA A 123 -2.01 -8.43 -10.56
CA ALA A 123 -1.17 -9.56 -10.98
C ALA A 123 0.25 -9.53 -10.36
N GLU A 124 0.76 -8.37 -9.97
CA GLU A 124 2.03 -8.24 -9.25
C GLU A 124 1.89 -8.56 -7.76
N PHE A 125 0.67 -8.39 -7.22
CA PHE A 125 0.35 -8.71 -5.83
C PHE A 125 -0.12 -10.15 -5.61
N GLY A 126 -0.70 -10.78 -6.61
CA GLY A 126 -1.17 -12.17 -6.56
C GLY A 126 -0.13 -13.12 -7.12
N ASP A 127 0.21 -14.16 -6.35
CA ASP A 127 0.75 -15.39 -6.94
C ASP A 127 -0.19 -15.80 -8.07
N ALA A 128 0.37 -16.02 -9.27
CA ALA A 128 -0.38 -16.66 -10.34
C ALA A 128 -0.66 -18.11 -9.93
N ARG A 129 -1.76 -18.34 -9.21
CA ARG A 129 -2.42 -19.65 -9.01
C ARG A 129 -3.83 -19.50 -8.47
#